data_AF-A0A821WQZ7-F1
#
_entry.id   AF-A0A821WQZ7-F1
#
_cell.length_a   1.000
_cell.length_b   1.000
_cell.length_c   1.000
_cell.angle_alpha   90.00
_cell.angle_beta   90.00
_cell.angle_gamma   90.00
#
_symmetry.space_group_name_H-M   'P 1'
#
loop_
_entity.id
_entity.type
_entity.pdbx_description
1 polymer ?
#
loop_
_entity_poly.entity_id
_entity_poly.type
_entity_poly.pdbx_seq_one_letter_code
_entity_poly.pdbx_strand_id
1 'polypeptide(L)'
;MKMCCVGNKDSLNRTDPYKASYIQCNETIVLSHAYQHATVSSPGFPRPYPDDAECVTEIRAPPQHSIRLHFEELLTEHEPQ
;
A
#
# COMPACT_ATOMS: atom_id res chain seq x y z
N MET A 1 5.63 6.23 -7.17
CA MET A 1 4.15 6.26 -7.26
C MET A 1 3.59 6.33 -5.84
N LYS A 2 3.19 7.50 -5.29
CA LYS A 2 2.45 7.51 -4.02
C LYS A 2 1.07 6.95 -4.27
N MET A 3 0.75 5.84 -3.65
CA MET A 3 -0.63 5.52 -3.33
C MET A 3 -0.70 5.52 -1.82
N CYS A 4 -1.66 6.20 -1.24
CA CYS A 4 -1.99 6.05 0.17
C CYS A 4 -3.29 5.28 0.26
N CYS A 5 -3.42 4.47 1.32
CA CYS A 5 -4.62 3.95 1.94
C CYS A 5 -4.31 2.76 2.98
N VAL A 6 -4.92 2.76 4.18
CA VAL A 6 -4.49 2.03 5.42
C VAL A 6 -4.93 0.56 5.57
N GLY A 7 -4.04 -0.29 6.11
CA GLY A 7 -4.34 -1.63 6.66
C GLY A 7 -3.46 -1.98 7.89
N ASN A 8 -4.06 -2.62 8.89
CA ASN A 8 -3.47 -2.93 10.20
C ASN A 8 -3.26 -4.45 10.33
N LYS A 9 -2.04 -4.91 10.69
CA LYS A 9 -1.79 -6.00 11.68
C LYS A 9 -0.30 -6.11 12.08
N ASP A 10 -0.09 -6.11 13.39
CA ASP A 10 1.18 -6.35 14.07
C ASP A 10 1.78 -7.75 13.82
N SER A 11 3.09 -7.79 13.61
CA SER A 11 4.08 -8.69 14.27
C SER A 11 5.30 -8.92 13.39
N LEU A 12 6.21 -7.96 13.32
CA LEU A 12 7.62 -8.22 13.01
C LEU A 12 8.46 -7.69 14.17
N ASN A 13 9.16 -8.60 14.84
CA ASN A 13 10.02 -8.31 15.98
C ASN A 13 11.31 -7.62 15.48
N ARG A 14 11.20 -6.35 15.10
CA ARG A 14 12.32 -5.45 14.79
C ARG A 14 12.39 -4.40 15.90
N THR A 15 13.45 -4.42 16.70
CA THR A 15 13.71 -3.50 17.84
C THR A 15 13.94 -2.04 17.43
N ASP A 16 13.55 -1.66 16.22
CA ASP A 16 13.50 -0.28 15.75
C ASP A 16 12.12 -0.03 15.12
N PRO A 17 11.23 0.74 15.78
CA PRO A 17 9.90 1.04 15.28
C PRO A 17 9.92 1.79 13.93
N TYR A 18 11.02 2.47 13.58
CA TYR A 18 11.19 3.13 12.28
C TYR A 18 11.52 2.13 11.16
N LYS A 19 12.28 1.05 11.44
CA LYS A 19 12.62 -0.01 10.47
C LYS A 19 11.53 -1.06 10.30
N ALA A 20 10.67 -1.25 11.29
CA ALA A 20 9.50 -2.12 11.18
C ALA A 20 8.49 -1.56 10.16
N SER A 21 8.26 -0.24 10.18
CA SER A 21 7.41 0.48 9.24
C SER A 21 8.00 0.66 7.83
N TYR A 22 9.31 0.48 7.65
CA TYR A 22 10.04 0.79 6.41
C TYR A 22 9.83 -0.23 5.27
N ILE A 23 9.45 -1.49 5.56
CA ILE A 23 9.34 -2.56 4.55
C ILE A 23 8.13 -3.46 4.82
N GLN A 24 6.97 -2.88 5.16
CA GLN A 24 5.71 -3.62 5.17
C GLN A 24 4.84 -3.09 4.04
N CYS A 25 5.20 -3.53 2.84
CA CYS A 25 4.38 -3.54 1.64
C CYS A 25 4.58 -4.91 1.00
N ASN A 26 3.74 -5.29 0.06
CA ASN A 26 3.48 -6.68 -0.36
C ASN A 26 2.30 -7.27 0.40
N GLU A 27 1.12 -6.96 -0.12
CA GLU A 27 -0.14 -7.42 0.44
C GLU A 27 -1.05 -7.95 -0.66
N THR A 28 -1.82 -8.98 -0.34
CA THR A 28 -2.92 -9.45 -1.19
C THR A 28 -4.24 -9.06 -0.54
N ILE A 29 -5.00 -8.22 -1.24
CA ILE A 29 -6.30 -7.74 -0.79
C ILE A 29 -7.38 -8.48 -1.57
N VAL A 30 -8.27 -9.16 -0.85
CA VAL A 30 -9.40 -9.88 -1.43
C VAL A 30 -10.69 -9.14 -1.11
N LEU A 31 -11.31 -8.57 -2.13
CA LEU A 31 -12.62 -7.94 -2.03
C LEU A 31 -13.72 -8.99 -2.04
N SER A 32 -14.82 -8.70 -1.36
CA SER A 32 -16.00 -9.57 -1.29
C SER A 32 -17.27 -8.74 -1.11
N HIS A 33 -18.43 -9.39 -1.12
CA HIS A 33 -19.71 -8.72 -0.84
C HIS A 33 -19.76 -8.04 0.54
N ALA A 34 -19.03 -8.57 1.53
CA ALA A 34 -18.93 -7.97 2.86
C ALA A 34 -17.82 -6.89 2.96
N TYR A 35 -16.84 -6.92 2.05
CA TYR A 35 -15.68 -6.02 2.03
C TYR A 35 -15.42 -5.55 0.60
N GLN A 36 -16.19 -4.56 0.17
CA GLN A 36 -16.20 -4.08 -1.22
C GLN A 36 -15.17 -2.97 -1.48
N HIS A 37 -14.63 -2.38 -0.41
CA HIS A 37 -13.66 -1.30 -0.46
C HIS A 37 -12.43 -1.71 0.33
N ALA A 38 -11.28 -1.33 -0.20
CA ALA A 38 -10.01 -1.49 0.46
C ALA A 38 -9.10 -0.32 0.12
N THR A 39 -8.07 -0.23 0.94
CA THR A 39 -7.32 0.98 1.11
C THR A 39 -5.83 0.50 1.08
N VAL A 40 -5.04 0.89 0.05
CA VAL A 40 -3.59 0.62 -0.17
C VAL A 40 -2.63 1.83 -0.05
N SER A 41 -1.64 1.79 0.86
CA SER A 41 -0.65 2.86 1.09
C SER A 41 0.79 2.45 0.80
N SER A 42 1.61 3.42 0.39
CA SER A 42 3.04 3.30 0.35
C SER A 42 3.60 3.13 1.77
N PRO A 43 4.65 2.33 1.95
CA PRO A 43 5.33 2.22 3.23
C PRO A 43 5.69 3.59 3.79
N GLY A 44 5.37 3.81 5.06
CA GLY A 44 5.77 5.01 5.78
C GLY A 44 4.95 6.28 5.50
N PHE A 45 3.93 6.25 4.63
CA PHE A 45 3.01 7.39 4.46
C PHE A 45 2.48 7.88 5.82
N PRO A 46 2.40 9.20 6.10
CA PRO A 46 2.56 10.35 5.19
C PRO A 46 4.00 10.81 4.93
N ARG A 47 5.01 10.09 5.45
CA ARG A 47 6.42 10.38 5.14
C ARG A 47 6.76 9.89 3.71
N PRO A 48 7.88 10.36 3.14
CA PRO A 48 8.36 9.83 1.87
C PRO A 48 8.49 8.31 1.89
N TYR A 49 8.16 7.67 0.77
CA TYR A 49 8.45 6.26 0.60
C TYR A 49 9.98 6.04 0.58
N PRO A 50 10.47 4.88 1.04
CA PRO A 50 11.89 4.56 0.97
C PRO A 50 12.46 4.61 -0.45
N ASP A 51 13.68 5.09 -0.60
CA ASP A 51 14.45 4.91 -1.83
C ASP A 51 14.59 3.41 -2.15
N ASP A 52 14.57 3.06 -3.43
CA ASP A 52 14.68 1.68 -3.94
C ASP A 52 13.62 0.71 -3.37
N ALA A 53 12.45 1.20 -2.95
CA ALA A 53 11.36 0.36 -2.48
C ALA A 53 10.69 -0.43 -3.61
N GLU A 54 10.73 -1.76 -3.53
CA GLU A 54 9.93 -2.65 -4.38
C GLU A 54 8.71 -3.15 -3.60
N CYS A 55 7.53 -2.65 -3.96
CA CYS A 55 6.25 -2.96 -3.31
C CYS A 55 5.21 -3.41 -4.34
N VAL A 56 4.57 -4.55 -4.10
CA VAL A 56 3.53 -5.14 -4.97
C VAL A 56 2.27 -5.40 -4.15
N THR A 57 1.19 -4.69 -4.45
CA THR A 57 -0.13 -5.00 -3.87
C THR A 57 -1.00 -5.71 -4.89
N GLU A 58 -1.41 -6.93 -4.60
CA GLU A 58 -2.32 -7.71 -5.44
C GLU A 58 -3.76 -7.52 -4.98
N ILE A 59 -4.64 -7.00 -5.84
CA ILE A 59 -6.05 -6.80 -5.52
C ILE A 59 -6.89 -7.82 -6.30
N ARG A 60 -7.67 -8.64 -5.59
CA ARG A 60 -8.56 -9.66 -6.16
C ARG A 60 -10.01 -9.29 -5.91
N ALA A 61 -10.80 -9.21 -6.99
CA ALA A 61 -12.24 -9.02 -6.93
C ALA A 61 -12.98 -10.35 -7.17
N PRO A 62 -14.23 -10.48 -6.66
CA PRO A 62 -15.06 -11.64 -6.99
C PRO A 62 -15.39 -11.67 -8.48
N PRO A 63 -15.78 -12.83 -9.03
CA PRO A 63 -16.20 -12.96 -10.42
C PRO A 63 -17.29 -11.95 -10.80
N GLN A 64 -17.28 -11.51 -12.07
CA GLN A 64 -18.22 -10.52 -12.63
C GLN A 64 -18.19 -9.14 -11.95
N HIS A 65 -17.14 -8.81 -11.18
CA HIS A 65 -16.93 -7.46 -10.64
C HIS A 65 -15.70 -6.79 -11.28
N SER A 66 -15.71 -5.46 -11.31
CA SER A 66 -14.60 -4.63 -11.77
C SER A 66 -13.98 -3.86 -10.61
N ILE A 67 -12.65 -3.75 -10.58
CA ILE A 67 -11.93 -2.91 -9.61
C ILE A 67 -11.88 -1.47 -10.14
N ARG A 68 -12.30 -0.51 -9.32
CA ARG A 68 -12.14 0.93 -9.59
C ARG A 68 -11.12 1.50 -8.61
N LEU A 69 -10.08 2.14 -9.16
CA LEU A 69 -9.06 2.82 -8.36
C LEU A 69 -9.39 4.30 -8.25
N HIS A 70 -9.22 4.85 -7.05
CA HIS A 70 -9.33 6.27 -6.76
C HIS A 70 -8.08 6.71 -6.01
N PHE A 71 -7.43 7.76 -6.50
CA PHE A 71 -6.20 8.29 -5.90
C PHE A 71 -6.53 9.56 -5.14
N GLU A 72 -6.34 9.53 -3.83
CA GLU A 72 -6.42 10.74 -3.00
C GLU A 72 -5.16 11.59 -3.16
N GLU A 73 -3.98 10.95 -3.19
CA GLU A 73 -2.69 11.61 -3.41
C GLU A 73 -1.79 10.71 -4.24
N LEU A 74 -1.16 11.29 -5.27
CA LEU A 74 -0.16 10.65 -6.11
C LEU A 74 0.98 11.62 -6.39
N LEU A 75 2.11 11.43 -5.71
CA LEU A 75 3.38 12.09 -5.97
C LEU A 75 4.44 11.03 -6.24
N THR A 76 5.35 11.32 -7.15
CA THR A 76 6.49 10.43 -7.46
C THR A 76 7.76 11.23 -7.34
N GLU A 77 8.89 10.55 -7.32
CA GLU A 77 10.17 11.18 -7.59
C GLU A 77 10.11 11.93 -8.92
N HIS A 78 10.81 13.06 -8.95
CA HIS A 78 10.92 13.89 -10.13
C HIS A 78 12.04 13.31 -10.99
N GLU A 79 11.73 12.94 -12.23
CA GLU A 79 12.78 12.63 -13.21
C GLU A 79 13.61 13.92 -13.43
N PRO A 80 14.94 13.90 -13.19
CA PRO A 80 15.79 15.00 -13.63
C PRO A 80 15.77 15.06 -15.17
N GLN A 81 15.50 16.25 -15.71
CA GLN A 81 15.56 16.51 -17.16
C GLN A 81 16.99 16.38 -17.71
#